data_AF-A0A1F6CJQ9-F1
#
_entry.id   AF-A0A1F6CJQ9-F1
#
_cell.length_a   1.000
_cell.length_b   1.000
_cell.length_c   1.000
_cell.angle_alpha   90.00
_cell.angle_beta   90.00
_cell.angle_gamma   90.00
#
_symmetry.space_group_name_H-M   'P 1'
#
loop_
_entity.id
_entity.type
_entity.pdbx_description
1 polymer ?
#
loop_
_entity_poly.entity_id
_entity_poly.type
_entity_poly.pdbx_seq_one_letter_code
_entity_poly.pdbx_strand_id
1 'polypeptide(L)'
;MRFPRLSRYTLGARIDGLFVETIELLLLAGYASKDQKASIVARASTKLDVLKFFLQIAWEIKCLDNSVYARIATPLVEVGRMLGGWRKQLQTTAPPTDAGGAMR
;
A
#
# COMPACT_ATOMS: atom_id res chain seq x y z
N MET A 1 -1.62 -5.85 18.62
CA MET A 1 -2.74 -6.82 18.53
C MET A 1 -2.55 -7.97 19.51
N ARG A 2 -3.62 -8.45 20.16
CA ARG A 2 -3.57 -9.62 21.07
C ARG A 2 -4.00 -10.86 20.27
N PHE A 3 -3.05 -11.51 19.61
CA PHE A 3 -3.25 -12.76 18.86
C PHE A 3 -3.13 -13.99 19.77
N PRO A 4 -3.85 -15.09 19.49
CA PRO A 4 -3.59 -16.41 20.09
C PRO A 4 -2.14 -16.84 19.86
N ARG A 5 -1.53 -17.52 20.85
CA ARG A 5 -0.07 -17.69 20.97
C ARG A 5 0.63 -18.35 19.77
N LEU A 6 -0.05 -19.15 18.95
CA LEU A 6 0.56 -19.89 17.85
C LEU A 6 0.48 -19.19 16.47
N SER A 7 -0.60 -18.43 16.19
CA SER A 7 -0.73 -17.64 14.95
C SER A 7 -0.06 -16.27 15.02
N ARG A 8 0.26 -15.81 16.23
CA ARG A 8 0.99 -14.56 16.49
C ARG A 8 2.41 -14.54 15.90
N TYR A 9 3.11 -15.68 15.93
CA TYR A 9 4.54 -15.71 15.62
C TYR A 9 4.87 -15.69 14.14
N THR A 10 3.94 -16.05 13.25
CA THR A 10 4.19 -16.09 11.80
C THR A 10 3.37 -15.03 11.06
N LEU A 11 2.03 -15.14 11.09
CA LEU A 11 1.14 -14.23 10.38
C LEU A 11 1.15 -12.83 10.99
N GLY A 12 1.11 -12.74 12.32
CA GLY A 12 1.20 -11.47 13.04
C GLY A 12 2.51 -10.73 12.75
N ALA A 13 3.64 -11.42 12.86
CA ALA A 13 4.96 -10.85 12.53
C ALA A 13 5.05 -10.39 11.07
N ARG A 14 4.45 -11.13 10.13
CA ARG A 14 4.41 -10.73 8.71
C ARG A 14 3.56 -9.48 8.49
N ILE A 15 2.41 -9.38 9.15
CA ILE A 15 1.54 -8.20 9.11
C ILE A 15 2.28 -6.98 9.68
N ASP A 16 2.91 -7.12 10.85
CA ASP A 16 3.67 -6.05 11.48
C ASP A 16 4.83 -5.58 10.57
N GLY A 17 5.56 -6.51 9.95
CA GLY A 17 6.59 -6.18 8.97
C GLY A 17 6.04 -5.44 7.74
N LEU A 18 4.90 -5.88 7.20
CA LEU A 18 4.25 -5.20 6.08
C LEU A 18 3.77 -3.79 6.43
N PHE A 19 3.32 -3.56 7.67
CA PHE A 19 3.00 -2.21 8.15
C PHE A 19 4.23 -1.31 8.13
N VAL A 20 5.34 -1.78 8.69
CA VAL A 20 6.60 -1.01 8.74
C VAL A 20 7.10 -0.72 7.32
N GLU A 21 7.21 -1.73 6.47
CA GLU A 21 7.65 -1.57 5.07
C GLU A 21 6.74 -0.59 4.30
N THR A 22 5.42 -0.64 4.54
CA THR A 22 4.49 0.29 3.89
C THR A 22 4.71 1.73 4.35
N ILE A 23 4.89 1.95 5.66
CA ILE A 23 5.17 3.28 6.22
C ILE A 23 6.51 3.83 5.69
N GLU A 24 7.56 3.00 5.66
CA GLU A 24 8.86 3.37 5.11
C GLU A 24 8.76 3.80 3.65
N LEU A 25 8.04 3.06 2.81
CA LEU A 25 7.84 3.41 1.41
C LEU A 25 7.02 4.70 1.26
N LEU A 26 6.01 4.93 2.11
CA LEU A 26 5.22 6.16 2.10
C LEU A 26 6.06 7.38 2.47
N LEU A 27 6.90 7.26 3.52
CA LEU A 27 7.82 8.30 3.91
C LEU A 27 8.84 8.59 2.81
N LEU A 28 9.43 7.54 2.23
CA LEU A 28 10.38 7.68 1.12
C LEU A 28 9.73 8.37 -0.08
N ALA A 29 8.50 8.02 -0.45
CA ALA A 29 7.75 8.69 -1.53
C ALA A 29 7.45 10.17 -1.21
N GLY A 30 7.33 10.53 0.06
CA GLY A 30 7.15 11.91 0.51
C GLY A 30 8.35 12.80 0.17
N TYR A 31 9.56 12.27 0.28
CA TYR A 31 10.82 13.00 0.05
C TYR A 31 11.46 12.75 -1.33
N ALA A 32 10.97 11.77 -2.09
CA ALA A 32 11.54 11.42 -3.38
C ALA A 32 11.30 12.47 -4.48
N SER A 33 12.25 12.58 -5.40
CA SER A 33 12.10 13.33 -6.64
C SER A 33 10.98 12.75 -7.52
N LYS A 34 10.41 13.56 -8.43
CA LYS A 34 9.28 13.14 -9.28
C LYS A 34 9.56 11.84 -10.04
N ASP A 35 10.77 11.66 -10.56
CA ASP A 35 11.17 10.50 -11.36
C ASP A 35 11.16 9.19 -10.55
N GLN A 36 11.58 9.26 -9.28
CA GLN A 36 11.60 8.09 -8.40
C GLN A 36 10.27 7.86 -7.68
N LYS A 37 9.53 8.94 -7.41
CA LYS A 37 8.28 8.92 -6.63
C LYS A 37 7.24 8.00 -7.25
N ALA A 38 7.10 7.97 -8.57
CA ALA A 38 6.15 7.08 -9.25
C ALA A 38 6.40 5.59 -8.94
N SER A 39 7.66 5.16 -9.00
CA SER A 39 8.06 3.78 -8.69
C SER A 39 7.86 3.44 -7.22
N ILE A 40 8.20 4.36 -6.31
CA ILE A 40 8.04 4.14 -4.86
C ILE A 40 6.56 4.07 -4.48
N VAL A 41 5.72 4.95 -5.01
CA VAL A 41 4.26 4.95 -4.80
C VAL A 41 3.62 3.67 -5.32
N ALA A 42 4.07 3.16 -6.48
CA ALA A 42 3.61 1.88 -6.99
C ALA A 42 3.97 0.73 -6.04
N ARG A 43 5.21 0.69 -5.53
CA ARG A 43 5.64 -0.30 -4.54
C ARG A 43 4.86 -0.21 -3.24
N ALA A 44 4.64 1.00 -2.72
CA ALA A 44 3.85 1.24 -1.51
C ALA A 44 2.40 0.70 -1.69
N SER A 45 1.81 0.94 -2.87
CA SER A 45 0.46 0.44 -3.20
C SER A 45 0.41 -1.08 -3.16
N THR A 46 1.37 -1.76 -3.82
CA THR A 46 1.45 -3.22 -3.80
C THR A 46 1.60 -3.77 -2.38
N LYS A 47 2.47 -3.16 -1.56
CA LYS A 47 2.67 -3.59 -0.15
C LYS A 47 1.42 -3.40 0.69
N LEU A 48 0.71 -2.28 0.51
CA LEU A 48 -0.56 -2.02 1.19
C LEU A 48 -1.62 -3.06 0.80
N ASP A 49 -1.70 -3.48 -0.46
CA ASP A 49 -2.68 -4.47 -0.89
C ASP A 49 -2.34 -5.86 -0.33
N VAL A 50 -1.06 -6.23 -0.28
CA VAL A 50 -0.61 -7.44 0.43
C VAL A 50 -0.98 -7.35 1.91
N LEU A 51 -0.77 -6.21 2.57
CA LEU A 51 -1.15 -6.01 3.97
C LEU A 51 -2.66 -6.23 4.19
N LYS A 52 -3.52 -5.64 3.35
CA LYS A 52 -4.98 -5.84 3.43
C LYS A 52 -5.36 -7.31 3.27
N PHE A 53 -4.74 -8.01 2.31
CA PHE A 53 -5.00 -9.43 2.08
C PHE A 53 -4.61 -10.29 3.30
N PHE A 54 -3.45 -10.03 3.90
CA PHE A 54 -3.02 -10.74 5.10
C PHE A 54 -3.94 -10.46 6.31
N LEU A 55 -4.44 -9.23 6.44
CA LEU A 55 -5.44 -8.89 7.46
C LEU A 55 -6.77 -9.60 7.23
N GLN A 56 -7.20 -9.74 5.97
CA GLN A 56 -8.40 -10.51 5.61
C GLN A 56 -8.22 -11.98 5.96
N ILE A 57 -7.08 -12.60 5.62
CA ILE A 57 -6.78 -13.98 6.02
C ILE A 57 -6.82 -14.11 7.55
N ALA A 58 -6.17 -13.20 8.28
CA ALA A 58 -6.15 -13.21 9.74
C ALA A 58 -7.57 -13.15 10.35
N TRP A 59 -8.46 -12.43 9.70
CA TRP A 59 -9.88 -12.37 10.05
C TRP A 59 -10.63 -13.66 9.69
N GLU A 60 -10.43 -14.21 8.49
CA GLU A 60 -11.08 -15.45 8.03
C GLU A 60 -10.73 -16.66 8.92
N ILE A 61 -9.48 -16.76 9.37
CA ILE A 61 -9.04 -17.81 10.32
C ILE A 61 -9.42 -17.51 11.78
N LYS A 62 -10.29 -16.51 12.01
CA LYS A 62 -10.78 -16.08 13.32
C LYS A 62 -9.67 -15.68 14.30
N CYS A 63 -8.53 -15.23 13.79
CA CYS A 63 -7.48 -14.66 14.64
C CYS A 63 -7.73 -13.19 14.99
N LEU A 64 -8.58 -12.50 14.23
CA LEU A 64 -9.08 -11.15 14.51
C LEU A 64 -10.60 -11.17 14.62
N ASP A 65 -11.13 -10.50 15.65
CA ASP A 65 -12.56 -10.25 15.75
C ASP A 65 -13.03 -9.24 14.69
N ASN A 66 -14.30 -9.32 14.27
CA ASN A 66 -14.89 -8.43 13.26
C ASN A 66 -14.68 -6.94 13.60
N SER A 67 -14.84 -6.56 14.87
CA SER A 67 -14.68 -5.17 15.33
C SER A 67 -13.24 -4.68 15.20
N VAL A 68 -12.28 -5.55 15.48
CA VAL A 68 -10.84 -5.26 15.35
C VAL A 68 -10.47 -5.15 13.88
N TYR A 69 -10.86 -6.13 13.06
CA TYR A 69 -10.63 -6.12 11.62
C TYR A 69 -11.20 -4.85 10.97
N ALA A 70 -12.46 -4.51 11.24
CA ALA A 70 -13.10 -3.31 10.68
C ALA A 70 -12.33 -2.04 11.06
N ARG A 71 -11.96 -1.87 12.34
CA ARG A 71 -11.23 -0.68 12.82
C ARG A 71 -9.87 -0.50 12.13
N ILE A 72 -9.23 -1.59 11.70
CA ILE A 72 -7.93 -1.54 11.01
C ILE A 72 -8.11 -1.43 9.50
N ALA A 73 -9.08 -2.14 8.92
CA ALA A 73 -9.30 -2.17 7.48
C ALA A 73 -9.79 -0.81 6.95
N THR A 74 -10.69 -0.13 7.66
CA THR A 74 -11.24 1.18 7.25
C THR A 74 -10.15 2.22 6.92
N PRO A 75 -9.19 2.52 7.82
CA PRO A 75 -8.14 3.49 7.49
C PRO A 75 -7.23 3.00 6.35
N LEU A 76 -6.98 1.69 6.21
CA LEU A 76 -6.15 1.16 5.11
C LEU A 76 -6.82 1.31 3.74
N VAL A 77 -8.15 1.26 3.67
CA VAL A 77 -8.90 1.56 2.44
C VAL A 77 -8.69 3.01 2.05
N GLU A 78 -8.78 3.94 3.01
CA GLU A 78 -8.56 5.36 2.75
C GLU A 78 -7.13 5.66 2.29
N VAL A 79 -6.12 5.05 2.93
CA VAL A 79 -4.73 5.16 2.47
C VAL A 79 -4.58 4.64 1.03
N GLY A 80 -5.29 3.56 0.66
CA GLY A 80 -5.31 3.05 -0.71
C GLY A 80 -5.90 4.05 -1.71
N ARG A 81 -6.97 4.75 -1.32
CA ARG A 81 -7.59 5.82 -2.14
C ARG A 81 -6.62 6.98 -2.35
N MET A 82 -5.92 7.40 -1.29
CA MET A 82 -4.90 8.46 -1.35
C MET A 82 -3.74 8.09 -2.28
N LEU A 83 -3.21 6.87 -2.16
CA LEU A 83 -2.17 6.34 -3.03
C LEU A 83 -2.61 6.27 -4.50
N GLY A 84 -3.86 5.87 -4.74
CA GLY A 84 -4.46 5.90 -6.07
C GLY A 84 -4.51 7.30 -6.68
N GLY A 85 -4.81 8.32 -5.87
CA GLY A 85 -4.75 9.73 -6.25
C GLY A 85 -3.34 10.18 -6.64
N TRP A 86 -2.33 9.83 -5.83
CA TRP A 86 -0.93 10.13 -6.12
C TRP A 86 -0.47 9.50 -7.43
N ARG A 87 -0.82 8.23 -7.67
CA ARG A 87 -0.45 7.53 -8.91
C ARG A 87 -1.04 8.21 -10.15
N LYS A 88 -2.30 8.65 -10.10
CA LYS A 88 -2.94 9.40 -11.20
C LYS A 88 -2.21 10.72 -11.48
N GLN A 89 -1.90 11.49 -10.43
CA GLN A 89 -1.18 12.77 -10.57
C GLN A 89 0.20 12.59 -11.21
N LEU A 90 0.92 11.54 -10.83
CA LEU A 90 2.26 11.25 -11.35
C LEU A 90 2.22 10.79 -12.82
N GLN A 91 1.17 10.09 -13.25
CA GLN A 91 0.98 9.70 -14.65
C GLN A 91 0.61 10.88 -15.54
N THR A 92 -0.20 11.83 -15.06
CA THR A 92 -0.59 13.03 -15.82
C THR A 92 0.57 14.02 -16.02
N THR A 93 1.60 13.97 -15.17
CA THR A 93 2.73 14.92 -15.24
C THR A 93 3.83 14.47 -16.21
N ALA A 94 3.77 13.25 -16.75
CA ALA A 94 4.65 12.83 -17.83
C ALA A 94 4.29 13.64 -19.10
N PRO A 95 5.26 14.29 -19.78
CA PRO A 95 4.96 15.03 -21.00
C PRO A 95 4.34 14.08 -22.03
N PRO A 96 3.35 14.51 -22.83
CA PRO A 96 2.95 13.74 -23.99
C PRO A 96 4.19 13.61 -24.88
N THR A 97 4.64 12.38 -25.11
CA THR A 97 5.62 12.09 -26.16
C THR A 97 5.06 12.67 -27.45
N ASP A 98 5.71 13.70 -27.98
CA ASP A 98 5.40 14.31 -29.28
C ASP A 98 5.51 13.24 -30.38
N ALA A 99 4.41 12.54 -30.64
CA ALA A 99 4.20 11.76 -31.85
C ALA A 99 3.63 12.71 -32.91
N GLY A 100 4.46 13.65 -33.39
CA GLY A 100 3.98 14.69 -34.31
C GLY A 100 5.07 15.53 -34.95
N GLY A 101 5.76 14.97 -35.95
CA GLY A 101 6.55 15.71 -36.94
C GLY A 101 7.79 14.93 -37.41
N ALA A 102 8.14 14.82 -38.69
CA ALA A 102 7.54 15.27 -39.93
C ALA A 102 8.09 14.36 -41.04
N MET A 103 7.22 13.74 -41.83
CA MET A 103 7.57 13.23 -43.15
C MET A 103 6.45 13.64 -44.09
N ARG A 104 6.53 14.88 -44.56
CA ARG A 104 5.86 15.41 -45.75
C ARG A 104 6.39 16.81 -46.04
#